data_AF-A0A9D3ZYD4-F1
#
_entry.id   AF-A0A9D3ZYD4-F1
#
_cell.length_a   1.000
_cell.length_b   1.000
_cell.length_c   1.000
_cell.angle_alpha   90.00
_cell.angle_beta   90.00
_cell.angle_gamma   90.00
#
_symmetry.space_group_name_H-M   'P 1'
#
loop_
_entity.id
_entity.type
_entity.pdbx_description
1 polymer ?
#
loop_
_entity_poly.entity_id
_entity_poly.type
_entity_poly.pdbx_seq_one_letter_code
_entity_poly.pdbx_strand_id
1 'polypeptide(L)'
;MFTKKLLHSYDGFHGIKQLVDVGGNLGITLHYITSKYPNINGINLDLPHVIQHAPSYPGIEHVAGDMFENVPQGDAIFLKSVLHDWSDEKCLRLLKNCYKAIPNNGRVIVVDSVVPVMAESTPSAKATFLLDMLMMTHNPGGKERTKEEFVALATEAGFNSVKFECLVCDCWVMEFHKSYAVKSQKSGLSMVV
;
A
#
# COMPACT_ATOMS: atom_id res chain seq x y z
N MET A 1 -7.23 12.75 -13.66
CA MET A 1 -6.62 12.71 -12.32
C MET A 1 -6.37 11.26 -11.94
N PHE A 2 -5.19 10.94 -11.40
CA PHE A 2 -4.71 9.58 -11.10
C PHE A 2 -5.77 8.69 -10.40
N THR A 3 -6.36 9.19 -9.32
CA THR A 3 -7.30 8.43 -8.48
C THR A 3 -8.54 7.95 -9.23
N LYS A 4 -9.06 8.73 -10.19
CA LYS A 4 -10.19 8.28 -11.03
C LYS A 4 -9.82 7.09 -11.91
N LYS A 5 -8.58 7.07 -12.44
CA LYS A 5 -8.08 5.94 -13.24
C LYS A 5 -7.80 4.73 -12.35
N LEU A 6 -7.21 4.94 -11.17
CA LEU A 6 -7.02 3.88 -10.16
C LEU A 6 -8.35 3.18 -9.87
N LEU A 7 -9.37 3.96 -9.51
CA LEU A 7 -10.69 3.43 -9.19
C LEU A 7 -11.38 2.76 -10.38
N HIS A 8 -11.00 3.08 -11.62
CA HIS A 8 -11.55 2.42 -12.80
C HIS A 8 -10.86 1.07 -13.09
N SER A 9 -9.55 1.01 -12.89
CA SER A 9 -8.71 -0.15 -13.25
C SER A 9 -8.46 -1.14 -12.12
N TYR A 10 -8.79 -0.77 -10.88
CA TYR A 10 -8.57 -1.59 -9.69
C TYR A 10 -9.84 -1.65 -8.83
N ASP A 11 -10.27 -2.87 -8.52
CA ASP A 11 -11.49 -3.17 -7.78
C ASP A 11 -11.23 -3.80 -6.40
N GLY A 12 -9.96 -3.98 -6.01
CA GLY A 12 -9.55 -4.53 -4.72
C GLY A 12 -9.88 -3.65 -3.50
N PHE A 13 -10.71 -2.62 -3.65
CA PHE A 13 -11.34 -1.95 -2.51
C PHE A 13 -12.67 -2.59 -2.08
N HIS A 14 -13.28 -3.44 -2.92
CA HIS A 14 -14.53 -4.12 -2.55
C HIS A 14 -14.34 -5.03 -1.33
N GLY A 15 -15.34 -5.04 -0.45
CA GLY A 15 -15.39 -5.91 0.73
C GLY A 15 -14.55 -5.43 1.93
N ILE A 16 -13.74 -4.39 1.77
CA ILE A 16 -13.06 -3.71 2.86
C ILE A 16 -14.10 -2.96 3.70
N LYS A 17 -14.04 -3.04 5.03
CA LYS A 17 -14.87 -2.24 5.94
C LYS A 17 -14.08 -1.08 6.56
N GLN A 18 -12.80 -1.29 6.84
CA GLN A 18 -11.90 -0.25 7.33
C GLN A 18 -10.62 -0.18 6.48
N LEU A 19 -10.36 0.99 5.89
CA LEU A 19 -9.19 1.26 5.07
C LEU A 19 -8.33 2.35 5.72
N VAL A 20 -7.06 2.05 5.97
CA VAL A 20 -6.10 3.02 6.50
C VAL A 20 -5.22 3.52 5.35
N ASP A 21 -5.28 4.81 5.03
CA ASP A 21 -4.37 5.48 4.08
C ASP A 21 -3.19 6.04 4.88
N VAL A 22 -2.01 5.44 4.73
CA VAL A 22 -0.79 5.81 5.46
C VAL A 22 0.06 6.72 4.58
N GLY A 23 0.41 7.90 5.10
CA GLY A 23 0.95 8.98 4.26
C GLY A 23 -0.12 9.55 3.33
N GLY A 24 -1.39 9.52 3.76
CA GLY A 24 -2.54 9.91 2.92
C GLY A 24 -2.67 11.42 2.71
N ASN A 25 -1.74 12.21 3.25
CA ASN A 25 -1.64 13.65 3.09
C ASN A 25 -2.92 14.35 3.57
N LEU A 26 -3.50 15.23 2.77
CA LEU A 26 -4.78 15.87 3.08
C LEU A 26 -6.00 14.93 2.94
N GLY A 27 -5.81 13.62 2.70
CA GLY A 27 -6.90 12.63 2.65
C GLY A 27 -7.72 12.63 1.36
N ILE A 28 -7.28 13.37 0.33
CA ILE A 28 -8.02 13.52 -0.94
C ILE A 28 -8.20 12.17 -1.65
N THR A 29 -7.16 11.33 -1.67
CA THR A 29 -7.23 10.02 -2.33
C THR A 29 -8.21 9.10 -1.61
N LEU A 30 -8.10 9.00 -0.29
CA LEU A 30 -9.04 8.24 0.54
C LEU A 30 -10.47 8.74 0.36
N HIS A 31 -10.70 10.05 0.28
CA HIS A 31 -12.03 10.63 0.02
C HIS A 31 -12.65 10.15 -1.30
N TYR A 32 -11.86 10.07 -2.39
CA TYR A 32 -12.36 9.51 -3.64
C TYR A 32 -12.67 8.01 -3.52
N ILE A 33 -11.86 7.25 -2.78
CA ILE A 33 -12.09 5.83 -2.55
C ILE A 33 -13.39 5.62 -1.76
N THR A 34 -13.56 6.28 -0.61
CA THR A 34 -14.75 6.14 0.24
C THR A 34 -16.01 6.69 -0.43
N SER A 35 -15.89 7.70 -1.30
CA SER A 35 -17.01 8.18 -2.12
C SER A 35 -17.52 7.14 -3.12
N LYS A 36 -16.62 6.32 -3.68
CA LYS A 36 -17.00 5.20 -4.57
C LYS A 36 -17.47 3.97 -3.80
N TYR A 37 -16.88 3.74 -2.62
CA TYR A 37 -17.16 2.61 -1.74
C TYR A 37 -17.67 3.09 -0.39
N PRO A 38 -18.94 3.54 -0.30
CA PRO A 38 -19.47 4.23 0.89
C PRO A 38 -19.56 3.36 2.15
N ASN A 39 -19.37 2.04 2.03
CA ASN A 39 -19.32 1.13 3.17
C ASN A 39 -17.93 1.07 3.84
N ILE A 40 -16.91 1.71 3.26
CA ILE A 40 -15.57 1.80 3.82
C ILE A 40 -15.53 2.97 4.82
N ASN A 41 -15.16 2.67 6.06
CA ASN A 41 -14.69 3.65 7.02
C ASN A 41 -13.20 3.92 6.76
N GLY A 42 -12.86 5.16 6.43
CA GLY A 42 -11.48 5.56 6.14
C GLY A 42 -10.76 6.08 7.38
N ILE A 43 -9.48 5.75 7.51
CA ILE A 43 -8.55 6.42 8.43
C ILE A 43 -7.42 7.02 7.60
N ASN A 44 -7.25 8.33 7.63
CA ASN A 44 -6.13 9.02 7.00
C ASN A 44 -5.04 9.29 8.06
N LEU A 45 -3.91 8.60 7.96
CA LEU A 45 -2.74 8.78 8.83
C LEU A 45 -1.69 9.65 8.11
N ASP A 46 -1.29 10.75 8.74
CA ASP A 46 -0.14 11.55 8.33
C ASP A 46 0.47 12.29 9.54
N LEU A 47 1.55 13.03 9.32
CA LEU A 47 2.22 13.79 10.36
C LEU A 47 1.29 14.89 10.92
N PRO A 48 1.44 15.28 12.21
CA PRO A 48 0.56 16.26 12.83
C PRO A 48 0.43 17.59 12.08
N HIS A 49 1.54 18.09 11.52
CA HIS A 49 1.57 19.35 10.79
C HIS A 49 0.87 19.28 9.43
N VAL A 50 0.64 18.08 8.88
CA VAL A 50 -0.15 17.86 7.67
C VAL A 50 -1.62 17.73 8.03
N ILE A 51 -1.93 16.88 9.01
CA ILE A 51 -3.30 16.59 9.44
C ILE A 51 -4.04 17.84 9.94
N GLN A 52 -3.36 18.79 10.60
CA GLN A 52 -3.99 20.06 11.02
C GLN A 52 -4.59 20.88 9.87
N HIS A 53 -4.18 20.60 8.61
CA HIS A 53 -4.68 21.28 7.41
C HIS A 53 -5.62 20.39 6.57
N ALA A 54 -5.87 19.15 6.99
CA ALA A 54 -6.76 18.25 6.27
C ALA A 54 -8.23 18.71 6.40
N PRO A 55 -8.97 18.85 5.28
CA PRO A 55 -10.39 19.16 5.34
C PRO A 55 -11.18 17.96 5.86
N SER A 56 -12.28 18.20 6.55
CA SER A 56 -13.15 17.13 7.02
C SER A 56 -13.86 16.44 5.84
N TYR A 57 -13.78 15.11 5.79
CA TYR A 57 -14.53 14.29 4.84
C TYR A 57 -15.48 13.32 5.56
N PRO A 58 -16.74 13.16 5.10
CA PRO A 58 -17.64 12.17 5.68
C PRO A 58 -17.07 10.75 5.59
N GLY A 59 -17.14 10.01 6.69
CA GLY A 59 -16.64 8.62 6.77
C GLY A 59 -15.12 8.49 6.83
N ILE A 60 -14.38 9.59 7.00
CA ILE A 60 -12.93 9.58 7.18
C ILE A 60 -12.56 10.18 8.52
N GLU A 61 -11.78 9.44 9.30
CA GLU A 61 -11.09 9.91 10.50
C GLU A 61 -9.66 10.34 10.15
N HIS A 62 -9.26 11.53 10.59
CA HIS A 62 -7.89 12.01 10.44
C HIS A 62 -7.08 11.72 11.70
N VAL A 63 -5.99 10.96 11.57
CA VAL A 63 -5.12 10.57 12.67
C VAL A 63 -3.74 11.18 12.46
N ALA A 64 -3.33 12.05 13.38
CA ALA A 64 -1.98 12.59 13.43
C ALA A 64 -1.03 11.59 14.08
N GLY A 65 0.06 11.21 13.41
CA GLY A 65 1.02 10.26 13.96
C GLY A 65 2.25 10.02 13.10
N ASP A 66 3.12 9.12 13.56
CA ASP A 66 4.29 8.66 12.83
C ASP A 66 4.11 7.17 12.47
N MET A 67 4.08 6.88 11.17
CA MET A 67 3.92 5.55 10.62
C MET A 67 5.06 4.58 11.00
N PHE A 68 6.24 5.10 11.35
CA PHE A 68 7.37 4.29 11.83
C PHE A 68 7.20 3.87 13.30
N GLU A 69 6.37 4.57 14.07
CA GLU A 69 6.04 4.23 15.45
C GLU A 69 4.79 3.37 15.53
N ASN A 70 3.68 3.79 14.92
CA ASN A 70 2.42 3.05 14.95
C ASN A 70 1.56 3.32 13.71
N VAL A 71 0.89 2.28 13.21
CA VAL A 71 -0.11 2.36 12.14
C VAL A 71 -1.47 1.92 12.71
N PRO A 72 -2.57 2.68 12.54
CA PRO A 72 -3.90 2.28 12.96
C PRO A 72 -4.32 0.92 12.38
N GLN A 73 -5.15 0.20 13.12
CA GLN A 73 -5.70 -1.08 12.64
C GLN A 73 -6.71 -0.86 11.51
N GLY A 74 -6.76 -1.81 10.57
CA GLY A 74 -7.76 -1.83 9.50
C GLY A 74 -7.76 -3.16 8.76
N ASP A 75 -8.80 -3.41 7.95
CA ASP A 75 -8.87 -4.62 7.12
C ASP A 75 -7.81 -4.60 6.02
N ALA A 76 -7.51 -3.39 5.52
CA ALA A 76 -6.42 -3.15 4.60
C ALA A 76 -5.73 -1.81 4.89
N ILE A 77 -4.48 -1.72 4.46
CA ILE A 77 -3.69 -0.49 4.48
C ILE A 77 -3.37 -0.10 3.05
N PHE A 78 -3.46 1.18 2.74
CA PHE A 78 -3.12 1.76 1.45
C PHE A 78 -1.85 2.62 1.61
N LEU A 79 -0.88 2.40 0.73
CA LEU A 79 0.39 3.13 0.67
C LEU A 79 0.59 3.61 -0.77
N LYS A 80 0.36 4.88 -1.05
CA LYS A 80 0.55 5.45 -2.39
C LYS A 80 1.69 6.44 -2.41
N SER A 81 2.73 6.14 -3.19
CA SER A 81 3.93 7.00 -3.30
C SER A 81 4.53 7.24 -1.90
N VAL A 82 4.76 6.16 -1.16
CA VAL A 82 5.32 6.20 0.20
C VAL A 82 6.62 5.42 0.26
N LEU A 83 6.65 4.19 -0.26
CA LEU A 83 7.83 3.34 -0.10
C LEU A 83 9.03 3.90 -0.89
N HIS A 84 8.81 4.55 -2.03
CA HIS A 84 9.89 5.18 -2.79
C HIS A 84 10.63 6.32 -2.06
N ASP A 85 10.02 6.96 -1.05
CA ASP A 85 10.65 8.05 -0.29
C ASP A 85 11.72 7.57 0.69
N TRP A 86 11.75 6.26 0.98
CA TRP A 86 12.51 5.73 2.11
C TRP A 86 13.49 4.65 1.70
N SER A 87 14.58 4.56 2.47
CA SER A 87 15.51 3.43 2.41
C SER A 87 14.84 2.09 2.68
N ASP A 88 15.46 0.99 2.26
CA ASP A 88 14.93 -0.36 2.47
C ASP A 88 14.73 -0.70 3.95
N GLU A 89 15.60 -0.23 4.85
CA GLU A 89 15.45 -0.41 6.31
C GLU A 89 14.18 0.27 6.85
N LYS A 90 13.92 1.50 6.40
CA LYS A 90 12.72 2.26 6.79
C LYS A 90 11.45 1.65 6.18
N CYS A 91 11.50 1.25 4.91
CA CYS A 91 10.41 0.52 4.27
C CYS A 91 10.08 -0.77 5.02
N LEU A 92 11.09 -1.55 5.40
CA LEU A 92 10.91 -2.77 6.17
C LEU A 92 10.27 -2.49 7.53
N ARG A 93 10.73 -1.46 8.24
CA ARG A 93 10.13 -1.03 9.53
C ARG A 93 8.66 -0.65 9.36
N LEU A 94 8.33 0.16 8.35
CA LEU A 94 6.96 0.56 8.04
C LEU A 94 6.09 -0.66 7.69
N LEU A 95 6.55 -1.51 6.77
CA LEU A 95 5.81 -2.70 6.34
C LEU A 95 5.57 -3.67 7.49
N LYS A 96 6.51 -3.81 8.45
CA LYS A 96 6.29 -4.60 9.67
C LYS A 96 5.22 -3.99 10.59
N ASN A 97 5.12 -2.66 10.67
CA ASN A 97 4.03 -2.01 11.40
C ASN A 97 2.69 -2.24 10.69
N CYS A 98 2.66 -2.09 9.36
CA CYS A 98 1.47 -2.40 8.56
C CYS A 98 1.03 -3.86 8.73
N TYR A 99 1.98 -4.81 8.72
CA TYR A 99 1.72 -6.23 8.93
C TYR A 99 1.05 -6.50 10.29
N LYS A 100 1.48 -5.81 11.35
CA LYS A 100 0.86 -5.93 12.69
C LYS A 100 -0.55 -5.33 12.74
N ALA A 101 -0.80 -4.30 11.95
CA ALA A 101 -2.05 -3.53 11.97
C ALA A 101 -3.21 -4.16 11.15
N ILE A 102 -2.93 -5.16 10.31
CA ILE A 102 -3.95 -5.86 9.52
C ILE A 102 -4.32 -7.24 10.11
N PRO A 103 -5.56 -7.74 9.92
CA PRO A 103 -5.95 -9.08 10.32
C PRO A 103 -5.27 -10.15 9.46
N ASN A 104 -5.39 -11.42 9.83
CA ASN A 104 -4.74 -12.53 9.11
C ASN A 104 -5.12 -12.61 7.63
N ASN A 105 -6.36 -12.24 7.29
CA ASN A 105 -6.88 -12.17 5.93
C ASN A 105 -6.75 -10.77 5.28
N GLY A 106 -6.05 -9.85 5.94
CA GLY A 106 -5.83 -8.49 5.46
C GLY A 106 -4.67 -8.38 4.46
N ARG A 107 -4.56 -7.19 3.86
CA ARG A 107 -3.52 -6.88 2.88
C ARG A 107 -3.03 -5.44 2.99
N VAL A 108 -1.83 -5.20 2.48
CA VAL A 108 -1.33 -3.85 2.17
C VAL A 108 -1.42 -3.65 0.66
N ILE A 109 -2.07 -2.57 0.24
CA ILE A 109 -2.21 -2.17 -1.15
C ILE A 109 -1.18 -1.06 -1.38
N VAL A 110 -0.15 -1.35 -2.18
CA VAL A 110 0.92 -0.40 -2.50
C VAL A 110 0.72 0.12 -3.91
N VAL A 111 0.83 1.42 -4.08
CA VAL A 111 0.79 2.08 -5.39
C VAL A 111 2.07 2.87 -5.54
N ASP A 112 2.99 2.34 -6.34
CA ASP A 112 4.30 2.94 -6.53
C ASP A 112 4.85 2.70 -7.94
N SER A 113 5.83 3.51 -8.32
CA SER A 113 6.57 3.32 -9.55
C SER A 113 7.47 2.08 -9.44
N VAL A 114 7.63 1.36 -10.56
CA VAL A 114 8.47 0.16 -10.62
C VAL A 114 9.45 0.30 -11.77
N VAL A 115 10.74 0.16 -11.47
CA VAL A 115 11.81 0.26 -12.47
C VAL A 115 11.88 -1.04 -13.27
N PRO A 116 11.92 -0.97 -14.61
CA PRO A 116 12.18 -2.16 -15.42
C PRO A 116 13.63 -2.62 -15.26
N VAL A 117 13.85 -3.94 -15.24
CA VAL A 117 15.19 -4.55 -15.08
C VAL A 117 16.10 -4.22 -16.28
N MET A 118 15.53 -3.96 -17.45
CA MET A 118 16.27 -3.48 -18.62
C MET A 118 15.91 -2.02 -18.91
N ALA A 119 16.93 -1.21 -19.20
CA ALA A 119 16.74 0.18 -19.59
C ALA A 119 15.97 0.24 -20.91
N GLU A 120 14.71 0.65 -20.83
CA GLU A 120 13.87 0.90 -22.00
C GLU A 120 13.89 2.40 -22.33
N SER A 121 13.87 2.73 -23.62
CA SER A 121 13.84 4.13 -24.08
C SER A 121 12.42 4.71 -24.14
N THR A 122 11.44 4.02 -23.55
CA THR A 122 10.04 4.43 -23.53
C THR A 122 9.85 5.71 -22.71
N PRO A 123 8.84 6.55 -23.03
CA PRO A 123 8.51 7.73 -22.23
C PRO A 123 8.22 7.40 -20.76
N SER A 124 7.61 6.24 -20.50
CA SER A 124 7.33 5.73 -19.16
C SER A 124 8.62 5.45 -18.37
N ALA A 125 9.56 4.70 -18.97
CA ALA A 125 10.86 4.44 -18.35
C ALA A 125 11.63 5.73 -18.06
N LYS A 126 11.61 6.70 -19.00
CA LYS A 126 12.21 8.03 -18.78
C LYS A 126 11.58 8.79 -17.61
N ALA A 127 10.26 8.72 -17.43
CA ALA A 127 9.57 9.34 -16.30
C ALA A 127 9.99 8.70 -14.97
N THR A 128 10.08 7.36 -14.91
CA THR A 128 10.57 6.65 -13.72
C THR A 128 12.00 7.03 -13.37
N PHE A 129 12.90 7.17 -14.35
CA PHE A 129 14.28 7.63 -14.10
C PHE A 129 14.34 9.07 -13.56
N LEU A 130 13.46 9.96 -14.05
CA LEU A 130 13.37 11.32 -13.52
C LEU A 130 12.85 11.35 -12.08
N LEU A 131 11.89 10.47 -11.74
CA LEU A 131 11.43 10.30 -10.37
C LEU A 131 12.53 9.77 -9.46
N ASP A 132 13.30 8.77 -9.89
CA ASP A 132 14.43 8.24 -9.11
C ASP A 132 15.48 9.32 -8.82
N MET A 133 15.81 10.16 -9.81
CA MET A 133 16.66 11.33 -9.61
C MET A 133 16.06 12.36 -8.63
N LEU A 134 14.75 12.58 -8.68
CA LEU A 134 14.05 13.46 -7.73
C LEU A 134 14.14 12.89 -6.30
N MET A 135 13.92 11.59 -6.14
CA MET A 135 14.02 10.90 -4.85
C MET A 135 15.42 11.02 -4.28
N MET A 136 16.46 10.72 -5.07
CA MET A 136 17.86 10.84 -4.64
C MET A 136 18.23 12.26 -4.16
N THR A 137 17.60 13.30 -4.71
CA THR A 137 17.93 14.70 -4.40
C THR A 137 17.14 15.27 -3.23
N HIS A 138 15.90 14.83 -3.02
CA HIS A 138 15.00 15.42 -2.01
C HIS A 138 14.77 14.52 -0.79
N ASN A 139 14.93 13.21 -0.94
CA ASN A 139 14.63 12.21 0.09
C ASN A 139 15.85 11.32 0.34
N PRO A 140 16.67 11.61 1.38
CA PRO A 140 17.85 10.80 1.70
C PRO A 140 17.51 9.31 1.87
N GLY A 141 17.97 8.49 0.92
CA GLY A 141 17.73 7.04 0.90
C GLY A 141 16.48 6.60 0.12
N GLY A 142 15.70 7.51 -0.44
CA GLY A 142 14.62 7.21 -1.37
C GLY A 142 15.15 6.66 -2.70
N LYS A 143 14.44 5.69 -3.27
CA LYS A 143 14.74 5.07 -4.57
C LYS A 143 13.50 4.45 -5.18
N GLU A 144 13.46 4.42 -6.50
CA GLU A 144 12.54 3.57 -7.22
C GLU A 144 13.01 2.10 -7.15
N ARG A 145 12.08 1.14 -7.20
CA ARG A 145 12.40 -0.28 -6.97
C ARG A 145 11.94 -1.17 -8.11
N THR A 146 12.64 -2.28 -8.33
CA THR A 146 12.17 -3.33 -9.24
C THR A 146 11.07 -4.18 -8.59
N LYS A 147 10.41 -5.04 -9.39
CA LYS A 147 9.42 -5.99 -8.86
C LYS A 147 10.05 -6.92 -7.82
N GLU A 148 11.27 -7.38 -8.07
CA GLU A 148 12.01 -8.30 -7.21
C GLU A 148 12.33 -7.65 -5.87
N GLU A 149 12.71 -6.36 -5.86
CA GLU A 149 12.96 -5.62 -4.62
C GLU A 149 11.68 -5.43 -3.79
N PHE A 150 10.54 -5.13 -4.42
CA PHE A 150 9.25 -5.08 -3.72
C PHE A 150 8.85 -6.43 -3.12
N VAL A 151 9.05 -7.53 -3.87
CA VAL A 151 8.81 -8.88 -3.38
C VAL A 151 9.71 -9.19 -2.17
N ALA A 152 11.00 -8.87 -2.26
CA ALA A 152 11.94 -9.07 -1.16
C ALA A 152 11.54 -8.30 0.10
N LEU A 153 11.20 -7.01 -0.02
CA LEU A 153 10.73 -6.19 1.10
C LEU A 153 9.48 -6.75 1.76
N ALA A 154 8.49 -7.15 0.95
CA ALA A 154 7.26 -7.73 1.47
C ALA A 154 7.51 -9.07 2.18
N THR A 155 8.32 -9.96 1.59
CA THR A 155 8.68 -11.24 2.21
C THR A 155 9.44 -11.04 3.52
N GLU A 156 10.40 -10.13 3.56
CA GLU A 156 11.16 -9.85 4.79
C GLU A 156 10.32 -9.17 5.88
N ALA A 157 9.29 -8.41 5.49
CA ALA A 157 8.30 -7.86 6.42
C ALA A 157 7.31 -8.91 6.95
N GLY A 158 7.31 -10.13 6.40
CA GLY A 158 6.48 -11.26 6.84
C GLY A 158 5.25 -11.52 5.97
N PHE A 159 5.07 -10.80 4.85
CA PHE A 159 3.97 -11.07 3.93
C PHE A 159 4.22 -12.36 3.15
N ASN A 160 3.13 -13.07 2.89
CA ASN A 160 3.18 -14.42 2.33
C ASN A 160 3.17 -14.43 0.80
N SER A 161 2.58 -13.41 0.18
CA SER A 161 2.59 -13.26 -1.28
C SER A 161 2.44 -11.80 -1.69
N VAL A 162 2.97 -11.49 -2.86
CA VAL A 162 2.82 -10.21 -3.55
C VAL A 162 2.13 -10.44 -4.87
N LYS A 163 1.07 -9.67 -5.14
CA LYS A 163 0.40 -9.64 -6.44
C LYS A 163 0.58 -8.28 -7.09
N PHE A 164 0.86 -8.26 -8.38
CA PHE A 164 0.92 -7.05 -9.20
C PHE A 164 -0.39 -6.99 -10.00
N GLU A 165 -1.37 -6.25 -9.51
CA GLU A 165 -2.77 -6.30 -9.99
C GLU A 165 -2.96 -5.57 -11.31
N CYS A 166 -2.55 -4.30 -11.39
CA CYS A 166 -2.65 -3.51 -12.61
C CYS A 166 -1.66 -2.34 -12.65
N LEU A 167 -1.49 -1.75 -13.83
CA LEU A 167 -0.68 -0.56 -14.06
C LEU A 167 -1.60 0.65 -14.29
N VAL A 168 -1.39 1.71 -13.52
CA VAL A 168 -2.18 2.95 -13.58
C VAL A 168 -1.22 4.13 -13.67
N CYS A 169 -1.22 4.84 -14.80
CA CYS A 169 -0.31 5.98 -15.03
C CYS A 169 1.14 5.67 -14.63
N ASP A 170 1.68 4.57 -15.15
CA ASP A 170 3.07 4.12 -14.90
C ASP A 170 3.39 3.71 -13.45
N CYS A 171 2.40 3.69 -12.56
CA CYS A 171 2.50 3.12 -11.22
C CYS A 171 1.86 1.74 -11.19
N TRP A 172 2.51 0.77 -10.55
CA TRP A 172 1.89 -0.52 -10.27
C TRP A 172 1.01 -0.42 -9.04
N VAL A 173 -0.17 -1.03 -9.12
CA VAL A 173 -0.99 -1.39 -7.96
C VAL A 173 -0.59 -2.79 -7.53
N MET A 174 -0.10 -2.93 -6.32
CA MET A 174 0.42 -4.17 -5.74
C MET A 174 -0.34 -4.52 -4.48
N GLU A 175 -0.56 -5.82 -4.23
CA GLU A 175 -1.15 -6.31 -2.98
C GLU A 175 -0.18 -7.22 -2.25
N PHE A 176 0.16 -6.86 -1.00
CA PHE A 176 0.96 -7.69 -0.10
C PHE A 176 0.00 -8.38 0.88
N HIS A 177 -0.12 -9.71 0.76
CA HIS A 177 -1.10 -10.50 1.50
C HIS A 177 -0.49 -11.12 2.76
N LYS A 178 -1.19 -11.03 3.89
CA LYS A 178 -0.74 -11.60 5.17
C LYS A 178 -0.95 -13.10 5.29
N SER A 179 -2.01 -13.64 4.69
CA SER A 179 -2.52 -14.99 4.97
C SER A 179 -1.49 -16.13 4.78
N TYR A 180 -1.41 -16.99 5.80
CA TYR A 180 -0.96 -18.39 5.69
C TYR A 180 -2.03 -19.23 4.99
N ALA A 181 -1.66 -20.12 4.07
CA ALA A 181 -2.57 -21.13 3.56
C ALA A 181 -3.11 -21.95 4.74
N VAL A 182 -4.43 -21.99 4.94
CA VAL A 182 -5.07 -22.90 5.89
C VAL A 182 -4.64 -24.32 5.47
N LYS A 183 -3.93 -25.04 6.35
CA LYS A 183 -3.72 -26.48 6.15
C LYS A 183 -5.11 -27.09 6.00
N SER A 184 -5.41 -27.61 4.80
CA SER A 184 -6.59 -28.43 4.55
C SER A 184 -6.72 -29.45 5.68
N GLN A 185 -7.78 -29.36 6.48
CA GLN A 185 -8.17 -30.44 7.35
C GLN A 185 -8.45 -31.63 6.45
N LYS A 186 -7.52 -32.60 6.39
CA LYS A 186 -7.83 -33.93 5.91
C LYS A 186 -8.98 -34.44 6.79
N SER A 187 -10.16 -34.56 6.21
CA SER A 187 -11.30 -35.25 6.80
C SER A 187 -10.84 -36.65 7.22
N GLY A 188 -10.73 -36.87 8.53
CA GLY A 188 -10.55 -38.20 9.08
C GLY A 188 -11.81 -39.01 8.82
N LEU A 189 -11.77 -39.91 7.84
CA LEU A 189 -12.66 -41.06 7.86
C LEU A 189 -12.09 -42.04 8.91
N SER A 190 -12.76 -42.06 10.05
CA SER A 190 -12.71 -43.19 10.98
C SER A 190 -13.30 -44.40 10.27
N MET A 191 -12.48 -45.43 10.02
CA MET A 191 -13.03 -46.78 9.83
C MET A 191 -13.59 -47.24 11.17
N VAL A 192 -14.89 -47.50 11.21
CA VAL A 192 -15.58 -48.16 12.31
C VAL A 192 -15.96 -49.54 11.79
N VAL A 193 -15.22 -50.53 12.34
CA VAL A 193 -15.37 -52.01 12.35
C VAL A 193 -15.40 -52.74 11.01
#